data_AF-A0A6A4JZX7-F1
#
_entry.id   AF-A0A6A4JZX7-F1
#
_cell.length_a   1.000
_cell.length_b   1.000
_cell.length_c   1.000
_cell.angle_alpha   90.00
_cell.angle_beta   90.00
_cell.angle_gamma   90.00
#
_symmetry.space_group_name_H-M   'P 1'
#
loop_
_entity.id
_entity.type
_entity.pdbx_description
1 polymer ?
#
loop_
_entity_poly.entity_id
_entity_poly.type
_entity_poly.pdbx_seq_one_letter_code
_entity_poly.pdbx_strand_id
1 'polypeptide(L)'
;MTIFFAWIRLFFFFEVGELTTHSVGSNIRFTMSTVRIDLLDDRAADEMELFALSISSNYPNININGFTWVSRKVLLAIMEQAMLYILVLIQIQTAR
;
A
#
# COMPACT_ATOMS: atom_id res chain seq x y z
N MET A 1 -3.96 7.50 -27.71
CA MET A 1 -4.01 8.40 -26.53
C MET A 1 -4.62 7.75 -25.28
N THR A 2 -5.64 6.89 -25.40
CA THR A 2 -6.36 6.29 -24.25
C THR A 2 -5.48 5.46 -23.29
N ILE A 3 -4.53 4.67 -23.81
CA ILE A 3 -3.68 3.78 -23.00
C ILE A 3 -2.74 4.57 -22.08
N PHE A 4 -2.11 5.63 -22.59
CA PHE A 4 -1.22 6.48 -21.79
C PHE A 4 -1.97 7.15 -20.63
N PHE A 5 -3.18 7.68 -20.88
CA PHE A 5 -4.02 8.23 -19.83
C PHE A 5 -4.46 7.18 -18.79
N ALA A 6 -4.69 5.93 -19.21
CA ALA A 6 -5.01 4.84 -18.28
C ALA A 6 -3.84 4.56 -17.33
N TRP A 7 -2.60 4.49 -17.85
CA TRP A 7 -1.40 4.30 -17.02
C TRP A 7 -1.17 5.45 -16.05
N ILE A 8 -1.38 6.69 -16.46
CA ILE A 8 -1.26 7.86 -15.57
C ILE A 8 -2.28 7.78 -14.44
N ARG A 9 -3.55 7.47 -14.75
CA ARG A 9 -4.59 7.34 -13.72
C ARG A 9 -4.27 6.21 -12.75
N LEU A 10 -3.78 5.08 -13.26
CA LEU A 10 -3.35 3.95 -12.44
C LEU A 10 -2.20 4.36 -11.50
N PHE A 11 -1.19 5.05 -12.04
CA PHE A 11 -0.09 5.59 -11.25
C PHE A 11 -0.59 6.48 -10.11
N PHE A 12 -1.42 7.48 -10.41
CA PHE A 12 -1.97 8.38 -9.39
C PHE A 12 -2.80 7.63 -8.34
N PHE A 13 -3.60 6.64 -8.75
CA PHE A 13 -4.41 5.86 -7.83
C PHE A 13 -3.55 5.10 -6.80
N PHE A 14 -2.53 4.39 -7.28
CA PHE A 14 -1.62 3.64 -6.41
C PHE A 14 -0.73 4.55 -5.55
N GLU A 15 -0.28 5.67 -6.11
CA GLU A 15 0.54 6.65 -5.40
C GLU A 15 -0.22 7.32 -4.25
N VAL A 16 -1.43 7.84 -4.55
CA VAL A 16 -2.29 8.45 -3.54
C VAL A 16 -2.74 7.40 -2.51
N GLY A 17 -3.01 6.17 -2.93
CA GLY A 17 -3.35 5.07 -2.03
C GLY A 17 -2.23 4.77 -1.03
N GLU A 18 -0.99 4.65 -1.50
CA GLU A 18 0.19 4.42 -0.65
C GLU A 18 0.40 5.58 0.34
N LEU A 19 0.32 6.83 -0.13
CA LEU A 19 0.43 8.02 0.73
C LEU A 19 -0.69 8.06 1.79
N THR A 20 -1.90 7.67 1.42
CA THR A 20 -3.04 7.61 2.35
C THR A 20 -2.81 6.55 3.42
N THR A 21 -2.38 5.35 3.04
CA THR A 21 -2.00 4.26 3.96
C THR A 21 -0.95 4.73 4.97
N HIS A 22 0.11 5.39 4.53
CA HIS A 22 1.14 5.94 5.41
C HIS A 22 0.63 7.05 6.32
N SER A 23 -0.18 7.97 5.79
CA SER A 23 -0.78 9.07 6.57
C SER A 23 -1.69 8.54 7.68
N VAL A 24 -2.57 7.58 7.37
CA VAL A 24 -3.45 6.94 8.34
C VAL A 24 -2.65 6.17 9.39
N GLY A 25 -1.66 5.37 8.98
CA GLY A 25 -0.79 4.65 9.91
C GLY A 25 -0.04 5.59 10.86
N SER A 26 0.48 6.71 10.34
CA SER A 26 1.14 7.74 11.16
C SER A 26 0.17 8.44 12.11
N ASN A 27 -1.05 8.74 11.67
CA ASN A 27 -2.07 9.38 12.51
C ASN A 27 -2.51 8.46 13.65
N ILE A 28 -2.69 7.16 13.38
CA ILE A 28 -3.01 6.16 14.42
C ILE A 28 -1.92 6.14 15.49
N ARG A 29 -0.64 6.11 15.07
CA ARG A 29 0.49 6.16 15.99
C ARG A 29 0.53 7.45 16.79
N PHE A 30 0.30 8.59 16.15
CA PHE A 30 0.24 9.89 16.83
C PHE A 30 -0.87 9.90 17.89
N THR A 31 -2.09 9.49 17.54
CA THR A 31 -3.21 9.41 18.49
C THR A 31 -2.89 8.49 19.67
N MET A 32 -2.24 7.35 19.45
CA MET A 32 -1.81 6.48 20.56
C MET A 32 -0.79 7.17 21.48
N SER A 33 0.17 7.89 20.92
CA SER A 33 1.16 8.63 21.72
C SER A 33 0.54 9.77 22.54
N THR A 34 -0.63 10.26 22.16
CA THR A 34 -1.36 11.30 22.91
C THR A 34 -2.18 10.76 24.08
N VAL A 35 -2.40 9.44 24.13
CA VAL A 35 -3.04 8.82 25.28
C VAL A 35 -2.07 8.83 26.46
N ARG A 36 -2.57 9.27 27.61
CA ARG A 36 -1.82 9.31 28.86
C ARG A 36 -1.60 7.89 29.41
N ILE A 37 -0.54 7.23 28.94
CA ILE A 37 -0.14 5.87 29.36
C ILE A 37 0.11 5.82 30.87
N ASP A 38 0.50 6.95 31.48
CA ASP A 38 0.69 7.15 32.92
C ASP A 38 -0.60 7.01 33.77
N LEU A 39 -1.78 7.04 33.13
CA LEU A 39 -3.08 6.84 33.78
C LEU A 39 -3.67 5.44 33.51
N LEU A 40 -2.99 4.60 32.72
CA LEU A 40 -3.42 3.23 32.43
C LEU A 40 -2.83 2.25 33.47
N ASP A 41 -3.56 1.17 33.72
CA ASP A 41 -3.04 0.00 34.44
C ASP A 41 -1.88 -0.62 33.64
N ASP A 42 -0.89 -1.21 34.32
CA ASP A 42 0.36 -1.71 33.71
C ASP A 42 0.07 -2.67 32.53
N ARG A 43 -0.97 -3.51 32.68
CA ARG A 43 -1.39 -4.44 31.62
C ARG A 43 -1.91 -3.73 30.36
N ALA A 44 -2.67 -2.65 30.56
CA ALA A 44 -3.23 -1.89 29.45
C ALA A 44 -2.15 -1.04 28.76
N ALA A 45 -1.13 -0.60 29.50
CA ALA A 45 0.05 0.03 28.94
C ALA A 45 0.84 -0.93 28.04
N ASP A 46 1.09 -2.17 28.49
CA ASP A 46 1.76 -3.21 27.70
C ASP A 46 0.99 -3.58 26.42
N GLU A 47 -0.34 -3.75 26.52
CA GLU A 47 -1.19 -4.01 25.35
C GLU A 47 -1.14 -2.87 24.33
N MET A 48 -1.12 -1.63 24.81
CA MET A 48 -1.06 -0.44 23.97
C MET A 48 0.30 -0.33 23.26
N GLU A 49 1.39 -0.66 23.93
CA GLU A 49 2.73 -0.71 23.34
C GLU A 49 2.81 -1.79 22.24
N LEU A 50 2.33 -2.99 22.53
CA LEU A 50 2.25 -4.09 21.55
C LEU A 50 1.40 -3.72 20.33
N PHE A 51 0.29 -3.03 20.54
CA PHE A 51 -0.56 -2.57 19.45
C PHE A 51 0.13 -1.48 18.61
N ALA A 52 0.78 -0.51 19.24
CA ALA A 52 1.54 0.52 18.54
C ALA A 52 2.69 -0.07 17.71
N LEU A 53 3.42 -1.05 18.27
CA LEU A 53 4.44 -1.81 17.55
C LEU A 53 3.85 -2.54 16.34
N SER A 54 2.71 -3.22 16.52
CA SER A 54 2.02 -3.94 15.45
C SER A 54 1.60 -3.03 14.30
N ILE A 55 1.02 -1.88 14.61
CA ILE A 55 0.64 -0.86 13.61
C ILE A 55 1.89 -0.31 12.92
N SER A 56 2.97 -0.05 13.64
CA SER A 56 4.22 0.45 13.05
C SER A 56 4.88 -0.56 12.09
N SER A 57 4.75 -1.85 12.39
CA SER A 57 5.27 -2.93 11.55
C SER A 57 4.37 -3.19 10.33
N ASN A 58 3.09 -2.84 10.41
CA ASN A 58 2.13 -3.11 9.34
C ASN A 58 1.02 -2.04 9.34
N TYR A 59 1.27 -0.94 8.61
CA TYR A 59 0.26 0.10 8.49
C TYR A 59 -1.02 -0.42 7.81
N PRO A 60 -2.20 0.09 8.20
CA PRO A 60 -3.46 -0.29 7.58
C PRO A 60 -3.43 0.03 6.09
N ASN A 61 -3.47 -0.99 5.25
CA ASN A 61 -3.39 -0.82 3.81
C ASN A 61 -4.79 -0.89 3.16
N ILE A 62 -4.96 -0.17 2.06
CA ILE A 62 -6.20 -0.18 1.27
C ILE A 62 -6.27 -1.50 0.51
N ASN A 63 -7.35 -2.24 0.71
CA ASN A 63 -7.62 -3.49 0.01
C ASN A 63 -8.68 -3.26 -1.08
N ILE A 64 -8.40 -3.74 -2.30
CA ILE A 64 -9.37 -3.76 -3.39
C ILE A 64 -10.18 -5.07 -3.30
N ASN A 65 -11.24 -5.06 -2.49
CA ASN A 65 -12.23 -6.13 -2.39
C ASN A 65 -11.65 -7.57 -2.23
N GLY A 66 -10.55 -7.70 -1.50
CA GLY A 66 -9.86 -8.97 -1.26
C GLY A 66 -8.90 -9.42 -2.36
N PHE A 67 -8.85 -8.73 -3.51
CA PHE A 67 -8.02 -9.13 -4.65
C PHE A 67 -6.55 -8.72 -4.48
N THR A 68 -6.32 -7.46 -4.08
CA THR A 68 -4.96 -6.94 -3.95
C THR A 68 -4.91 -5.71 -3.05
N TRP A 69 -3.71 -5.37 -2.61
CA TRP A 69 -3.41 -4.19 -1.81
C TRP A 69 -3.02 -3.02 -2.71
N VAL A 70 -3.48 -1.83 -2.40
CA VAL A 70 -3.06 -0.60 -3.10
C VAL A 70 -1.68 -0.22 -2.60
N SER A 71 -0.65 -0.76 -3.26
CA SER A 71 0.73 -0.42 -2.97
C SER A 71 1.56 -0.20 -4.23
N ARG A 72 2.63 0.60 -4.12
CA ARG A 72 3.58 0.83 -5.22
C ARG A 72 4.17 -0.47 -5.76
N LYS A 73 4.32 -1.51 -4.93
CA LYS A 73 4.79 -2.84 -5.33
C LYS A 73 3.86 -3.49 -6.34
N VAL A 74 2.55 -3.39 -6.12
CA VAL A 74 1.53 -3.94 -7.03
C VAL A 74 1.52 -3.17 -8.35
N LEU A 75 1.66 -1.84 -8.31
CA LEU A 75 1.80 -1.04 -9.53
C LEU A 75 3.01 -1.48 -10.37
N LEU A 76 4.18 -1.64 -9.73
CA LEU A 76 5.40 -2.10 -10.40
C LEU A 76 5.20 -3.49 -11.02
N ALA A 77 4.60 -4.43 -10.28
CA ALA A 77 4.30 -5.77 -10.79
C ALA A 77 3.37 -5.73 -12.02
N ILE A 78 2.36 -4.86 -12.03
CA ILE A 78 1.46 -4.68 -13.19
C ILE A 78 2.24 -4.13 -14.40
N MET A 79 3.14 -3.17 -14.17
CA MET A 79 3.98 -2.60 -15.23
C MET A 79 4.95 -3.64 -15.80
N GLU A 80 5.60 -4.43 -14.93
CA GLU A 80 6.48 -5.54 -15.32
C GLU A 80 5.72 -6.58 -16.16
N GLN A 81 4.56 -7.01 -15.70
CA GLN A 81 3.72 -7.97 -16.42
C GLN A 81 3.29 -7.44 -17.79
N ALA A 82 2.93 -6.15 -17.89
CA ALA A 82 2.57 -5.53 -19.16
C ALA A 82 3.76 -5.48 -20.14
N MET A 83 4.96 -5.17 -19.65
CA MET A 83 6.18 -5.17 -20.45
C MET A 83 6.51 -6.57 -20.97
N LEU A 84 6.47 -7.58 -20.08
CA LEU A 84 6.70 -8.98 -20.46
C LEU A 84 5.70 -9.44 -21.53
N TYR A 85 4.43 -9.10 -21.36
CA TYR A 85 3.39 -9.44 -22.34
C TYR A 85 3.69 -8.83 -23.73
N ILE A 86 4.08 -7.55 -23.78
CA ILE A 86 4.45 -6.89 -25.05
C ILE A 86 5.67 -7.55 -25.68
N LEU A 87 6.69 -7.90 -24.89
CA LEU A 87 7.89 -8.59 -25.39
C LEU A 87 7.54 -9.94 -26.02
N VAL A 88 6.70 -10.74 -25.35
CA VAL A 88 6.23 -12.03 -25.87
C VAL A 88 5.47 -11.85 -27.19
N LEU A 89 4.60 -10.84 -27.28
CA LEU A 89 3.87 -10.56 -28.53
C LEU A 89 4.81 -10.18 -29.68
N ILE A 90 5.84 -9.38 -29.41
CA ILE A 90 6.85 -9.01 -30.42
C ILE A 90 7.63 -10.24 -30.88
N GLN A 91 8.00 -11.13 -29.96
CA GLN A 91 8.69 -12.39 -30.31
C GLN A 91 7.83 -13.29 -31.20
N ILE A 92 6.53 -13.41 -30.89
CA ILE A 92 5.60 -14.20 -31.72
C ILE A 92 5.45 -13.59 -33.12
N GLN A 93 5.39 -12.26 -33.23
CA GLN A 93 5.27 -11.58 -34.51
C GLN A 93 6.54 -11.69 -35.36
N THR A 94 7.72 -11.64 -34.73
CA THR A 94 9.02 -11.72 -35.43
C THR A 94 9.44 -13.15 -35.77
N ALA A 95 8.88 -14.16 -35.10
CA ALA A 95 9.08 -15.57 -35.42
C ALA A 95 8.20 -16.09 -36.58
N ARG A 96 7.27 -15.27 -37.07
CA ARG A 96 6.46 -15.51 -38.27
C ARG A 96 7.09 -14.90 -39.50
#